data_AF-A0A2V7UYH4-F1
#
_entry.id   AF-A0A2V7UYH4-F1
#
_cell.length_a   1.000
_cell.length_b   1.000
_cell.length_c   1.000
_cell.angle_alpha   90.00
_cell.angle_beta   90.00
_cell.angle_gamma   90.00
#
_symmetry.space_group_name_H-M   'P 1'
#
loop_
_entity.id
_entity.type
_entity.pdbx_description
1 polymer ?
#
loop_
_entity_poly.entity_id
_entity_poly.type
_entity_poly.pdbx_seq_one_letter_code
_entity_poly.pdbx_strand_id
1 'polypeptide(L)'
;MVKLGAKVYFIECDGVPVPDSGGANEAQVGCRVHLDVTPKDANNKPTQAKGTPQWSYSNLSIISVTSTNPYNPAFIAKAPGVVTAYCETDGVRSNDVTVRLHN
;
A
#
# COMPACT_ATOMS: atom_id res chain seq x y z
N MET A 1 -9.95 17.10 -11.78
CA MET A 1 -8.60 16.52 -11.79
C MET A 1 -8.70 15.08 -11.34
N VAL A 2 -8.04 14.14 -12.04
CA VAL A 2 -7.96 12.73 -11.60
C VAL A 2 -7.13 12.67 -10.32
N LYS A 3 -7.53 11.81 -9.38
CA LYS A 3 -6.83 11.55 -8.13
C LYS A 3 -6.44 10.08 -8.08
N LEU A 4 -5.35 9.76 -7.39
CA LEU A 4 -4.95 8.40 -7.11
C LEU A 4 -4.99 8.20 -5.59
N GLY A 5 -5.82 7.27 -5.11
CA GLY A 5 -5.98 7.02 -3.68
C GLY A 5 -5.29 5.72 -3.30
N ALA A 6 -4.28 5.79 -2.44
CA ALA A 6 -3.59 4.62 -1.91
C ALA A 6 -3.96 4.40 -0.43
N LYS A 7 -4.07 3.15 -0.01
CA LYS A 7 -4.35 2.77 1.39
C LYS A 7 -3.78 1.40 1.73
N VAL A 8 -3.68 1.11 3.02
CA VAL A 8 -3.65 -0.27 3.50
C VAL A 8 -5.04 -0.87 3.28
N TYR A 9 -5.13 -1.95 2.51
CA TYR A 9 -6.37 -2.68 2.30
C TYR A 9 -6.70 -3.55 3.50
N PHE A 10 -5.72 -4.35 3.95
CA PHE A 10 -5.74 -5.10 5.19
C PHE A 10 -4.30 -5.56 5.53
N ILE A 11 -4.14 -6.09 6.74
CA ILE A 11 -2.91 -6.73 7.22
C ILE A 11 -3.21 -8.22 7.43
N GLU A 12 -2.28 -9.08 7.05
CA GLU A 12 -2.32 -10.52 7.26
C GLU A 12 -1.14 -10.91 8.18
N CYS A 13 -1.43 -11.57 9.29
CA CYS A 13 -0.43 -12.10 10.22
C CYS A 13 -0.61 -13.61 10.31
N ASP A 14 0.48 -14.38 10.20
CA ASP A 14 0.46 -15.85 10.20
C ASP A 14 -0.53 -16.47 9.19
N GLY A 15 -0.72 -15.81 8.06
CA GLY A 15 -1.66 -16.24 7.01
C GLY A 15 -3.13 -15.93 7.29
N VAL A 16 -3.43 -15.16 8.34
CA VAL A 16 -4.79 -14.78 8.73
C VAL A 16 -4.97 -13.25 8.64
N PRO A 17 -6.02 -12.75 7.97
CA PRO A 17 -6.34 -11.32 8.00
C PRO A 17 -6.62 -10.82 9.41
N VAL A 18 -5.95 -9.73 9.80
CA VAL A 18 -6.21 -9.00 11.05
C VAL A 18 -7.55 -8.26 10.91
N PRO A 19 -8.53 -8.50 11.78
CA PRO A 19 -9.81 -7.81 11.75
C PRO A 19 -9.66 -6.29 11.78
N ASP A 20 -10.47 -5.59 10.98
CA ASP A 20 -10.53 -4.12 10.92
C ASP A 20 -9.19 -3.40 10.63
N SER A 21 -8.21 -4.10 10.05
CA SER A 21 -6.89 -3.54 9.70
C SER A 21 -6.86 -2.65 8.45
N GLY A 22 -8.02 -2.45 7.81
CA GLY A 22 -8.14 -1.57 6.65
C GLY A 22 -7.85 -0.12 7.02
N GLY A 23 -6.91 0.51 6.30
CA GLY A 23 -6.44 1.87 6.61
C GLY A 23 -5.51 1.95 7.81
N ALA A 24 -5.04 0.83 8.36
CA ALA A 24 -4.07 0.82 9.44
C ALA A 24 -2.78 1.57 9.07
N ASN A 25 -2.14 2.15 10.08
CA ASN A 25 -0.87 2.86 9.98
C ASN A 25 0.25 2.16 10.77
N GLU A 26 0.01 0.94 11.22
CA GLU A 26 0.97 0.10 11.93
C GLU A 26 0.79 -1.37 11.58
N ALA A 27 1.86 -2.16 11.67
CA ALA A 27 1.85 -3.59 11.45
C ALA A 27 2.98 -4.27 12.23
N GLN A 28 2.76 -5.51 12.68
CA GLN A 28 3.82 -6.30 13.32
C GLN A 28 4.82 -6.82 12.29
N VAL A 29 6.09 -6.95 12.71
CA VAL A 29 7.13 -7.67 11.98
C VAL A 29 6.68 -9.11 11.77
N GLY A 30 6.89 -9.64 10.57
CA GLY A 30 6.37 -10.95 10.14
C GLY A 30 5.02 -10.86 9.42
N CYS A 31 4.21 -9.83 9.69
CA CYS A 31 2.95 -9.64 8.99
C CYS A 31 3.15 -9.09 7.57
N ARG A 32 2.19 -9.43 6.71
CA ARG A 32 2.08 -8.95 5.34
C ARG A 32 1.07 -7.80 5.29
N VAL A 33 1.52 -6.66 4.77
CA VAL A 33 0.67 -5.49 4.54
C VAL A 33 0.21 -5.53 3.09
N HIS A 34 -1.10 -5.61 2.88
CA HIS A 34 -1.71 -5.51 1.55
C HIS A 34 -2.11 -4.08 1.28
N LEU A 35 -1.66 -3.54 0.16
CA LEU A 35 -2.01 -2.19 -0.28
C LEU A 35 -3.07 -2.25 -1.37
N ASP A 36 -3.79 -1.15 -1.52
CA ASP A 36 -4.72 -0.93 -2.62
C ASP A 36 -4.50 0.47 -3.17
N VAL A 37 -4.55 0.59 -4.50
CA VAL A 37 -4.62 1.88 -5.18
C VAL A 37 -5.82 1.95 -6.10
N THR A 38 -6.64 2.98 -5.89
CA THR A 38 -7.85 3.25 -6.69
C THR A 38 -7.70 4.59 -7.42
N PRO A 39 -7.62 4.61 -8.76
CA PRO A 39 -7.77 5.83 -9.55
C PRO A 39 -9.18 6.38 -9.41
N LYS A 40 -9.32 7.70 -9.30
CA LYS A 40 -10.60 8.39 -9.11
C LYS A 40 -10.72 9.59 -10.03
N ASP A 41 -11.92 9.88 -10.50
CA ASP A 41 -12.23 11.10 -11.26
C ASP A 41 -12.30 12.35 -10.36
N ALA A 42 -12.65 13.50 -10.96
CA ALA A 42 -12.79 14.76 -10.25
C ALA A 42 -13.88 14.74 -9.15
N ASN A 43 -14.84 13.84 -9.26
CA ASN A 43 -15.96 13.64 -8.33
C ASN A 43 -15.67 12.53 -7.30
N ASN A 44 -14.41 12.09 -7.18
CA ASN A 44 -13.97 10.97 -6.34
C ASN A 44 -14.59 9.60 -6.72
N LYS A 45 -15.16 9.46 -7.92
CA LYS A 45 -15.68 8.16 -8.38
C LYS A 45 -14.52 7.30 -8.90
N PRO A 46 -14.48 6.00 -8.57
CA PRO A 46 -13.49 5.10 -9.14
C PRO A 46 -13.49 5.17 -10.66
N THR A 47 -12.30 5.22 -11.24
CA THR A 47 -12.09 5.19 -12.68
C THR A 47 -10.97 4.20 -13.00
N GLN A 48 -10.85 3.81 -14.26
CA GLN A 48 -9.72 3.02 -14.72
C GLN A 48 -8.61 3.96 -15.14
N ALA A 49 -7.43 3.82 -14.53
CA ALA A 49 -6.22 4.39 -15.09
C ALA A 49 -5.90 3.68 -16.42
N LYS A 50 -5.29 4.41 -17.36
CA LYS A 50 -4.86 3.83 -18.64
C LYS A 50 -3.51 3.14 -18.49
N GLY A 51 -2.65 3.64 -17.61
CA GLY A 51 -1.35 3.08 -17.29
C GLY A 51 -1.35 2.08 -16.14
N THR A 52 -0.22 1.42 -15.97
CA THR A 52 0.03 0.47 -14.89
C THR A 52 0.55 1.21 -13.64
N PRO A 53 -0.12 1.07 -12.47
CA PRO A 53 0.36 1.68 -11.24
C PRO A 53 1.79 1.26 -10.84
N GLN A 54 2.65 2.23 -10.55
CA GLN A 54 4.02 1.99 -10.12
C GLN A 54 4.18 2.38 -8.65
N TRP A 55 4.64 1.44 -7.82
CA TRP A 55 4.80 1.65 -6.39
C TRP A 55 6.24 1.97 -6.02
N SER A 56 6.38 2.96 -5.13
CA SER A 56 7.63 3.33 -4.49
C SER A 56 7.54 3.11 -3.00
N TYR A 57 8.66 2.69 -2.39
CA TYR A 57 8.78 2.43 -0.95
C TYR A 57 10.01 3.15 -0.40
N SER A 58 9.88 3.83 0.74
CA SER A 58 10.97 4.62 1.32
C SER A 58 12.12 3.79 1.87
N ASN A 59 11.89 2.53 2.26
CA ASN A 59 12.91 1.69 2.87
C ASN A 59 12.71 0.19 2.59
N LEU A 60 13.35 -0.31 1.52
CA LEU A 60 13.32 -1.72 1.14
C LEU A 60 14.18 -2.62 2.06
N SER A 61 15.05 -2.06 2.92
CA SER A 61 15.87 -2.87 3.82
C SER A 61 15.03 -3.56 4.90
N ILE A 62 13.90 -2.95 5.31
CA ILE A 62 13.01 -3.44 6.38
C ILE A 62 11.74 -4.12 5.86
N ILE A 63 11.53 -4.21 4.55
CA ILE A 63 10.39 -4.91 3.94
C ILE A 63 10.82 -5.88 2.83
N SER A 64 9.97 -6.86 2.52
CA SER A 64 10.10 -7.69 1.32
C SER A 64 8.82 -7.57 0.50
N VAL A 65 8.89 -7.02 -0.72
CA VAL A 65 7.72 -6.97 -1.61
C VAL A 65 7.41 -8.39 -2.12
N THR A 66 6.20 -8.88 -1.87
CA THR A 66 5.80 -10.27 -2.15
C THR A 66 4.73 -10.39 -3.23
N SER A 67 3.96 -9.35 -3.47
CA SER A 67 3.02 -9.26 -4.60
C SER A 67 3.38 -8.04 -5.43
N THR A 68 3.52 -8.26 -6.74
CA THR A 68 3.77 -7.21 -7.73
C THR A 68 2.51 -6.85 -8.51
N ASN A 69 1.32 -7.33 -8.10
CA ASN A 69 0.07 -6.83 -8.69
C ASN A 69 0.04 -5.31 -8.54
N PRO A 70 0.07 -4.55 -9.63
CA PRO A 70 0.18 -3.08 -9.59
C PRO A 70 -0.94 -2.42 -8.79
N TYR A 71 -2.16 -2.95 -8.83
CA TYR A 71 -3.29 -2.36 -8.10
C TYR A 71 -3.32 -2.77 -6.63
N ASN A 72 -2.80 -3.96 -6.32
CA ASN A 72 -2.85 -4.55 -4.99
C ASN A 72 -1.52 -5.22 -4.62
N PRO A 73 -0.42 -4.45 -4.47
CA PRO A 73 0.84 -5.03 -4.07
C PRO A 73 0.79 -5.35 -2.58
N ALA A 74 1.76 -6.15 -2.14
CA ALA A 74 1.91 -6.47 -0.74
C ALA A 74 3.38 -6.57 -0.38
N PHE A 75 3.70 -6.25 0.86
CA PHE A 75 5.03 -6.45 1.42
C PHE A 75 4.96 -7.11 2.80
N ILE A 76 5.97 -7.92 3.13
CA ILE A 76 6.17 -8.48 4.46
C ILE A 76 7.11 -7.57 5.25
N ALA A 77 6.74 -7.24 6.48
CA ALA A 77 7.59 -6.52 7.42
C ALA A 77 8.73 -7.43 7.92
N LYS A 78 9.99 -7.06 7.69
CA LYS A 78 11.18 -7.84 8.10
C LYS A 78 11.81 -7.34 9.39
N ALA A 79 11.68 -6.04 9.67
CA ALA A 79 12.30 -5.40 10.83
C ALA A 79 11.49 -4.18 11.26
N PRO A 80 11.63 -3.74 12.53
CA PRO A 80 10.99 -2.52 13.01
C PRO A 80 11.46 -1.28 12.24
N GLY A 81 10.59 -0.28 12.12
CA GLY A 81 10.90 0.97 11.44
C GLY A 81 9.65 1.63 10.87
N VAL A 82 9.85 2.57 9.96
CA VAL A 82 8.75 3.23 9.24
C VAL A 82 8.97 3.05 7.76
N VAL A 83 7.94 2.59 7.07
CA VAL A 83 7.90 2.55 5.60
C VAL A 83 6.80 3.48 5.12
N THR A 84 7.14 4.31 4.15
CA THR A 84 6.17 5.13 3.41
C THR A 84 6.12 4.61 1.99
N ALA A 85 4.92 4.29 1.54
CA ALA A 85 4.64 3.87 0.18
C ALA A 85 3.77 4.90 -0.53
N TYR A 86 3.98 5.08 -1.82
CA TYR A 86 3.09 5.83 -2.70
C TYR A 86 3.08 5.19 -4.08
N CYS A 87 2.05 5.51 -4.85
CA CYS A 87 1.87 5.01 -6.19
C CYS A 87 1.82 6.16 -7.20
N GLU A 88 2.32 5.92 -8.40
CA GLU A 88 2.20 6.81 -9.55
C GLU A 88 1.59 6.08 -10.75
N THR A 89 0.64 6.72 -11.42
CA THR A 89 0.05 6.22 -12.66
C THR A 89 -0.34 7.38 -13.55
N ASP A 90 -0.03 7.33 -14.84
CA ASP A 90 -0.42 8.35 -15.83
C ASP A 90 -0.02 9.79 -15.43
N GLY A 91 1.13 9.94 -14.75
CA GLY A 91 1.61 11.24 -14.24
C GLY A 91 0.86 11.77 -13.01
N VAL A 92 -0.02 10.97 -12.41
CA VAL A 92 -0.73 11.29 -11.16
C VAL A 92 -0.12 10.48 -10.02
N ARG A 93 0.32 11.18 -8.97
CA ARG A 93 0.81 10.59 -7.73
C ARG A 93 -0.31 10.43 -6.70
N SER A 94 -0.29 9.35 -5.93
CA SER A 94 -1.22 9.13 -4.83
C SER A 94 -0.88 9.92 -3.57
N ASN A 95 -1.76 9.85 -2.57
CA ASN A 95 -1.38 10.12 -1.19
C ASN A 95 -0.33 9.10 -0.70
N ASP A 96 0.36 9.46 0.37
CA ASP A 96 1.30 8.58 1.06
C ASP A 96 0.53 7.60 1.95
N VAL A 97 1.05 6.38 2.03
CA VAL A 97 0.66 5.35 2.99
C VAL A 97 1.86 5.10 3.89
N THR A 98 1.79 5.58 5.13
CA THR A 98 2.86 5.41 6.12
C THR A 98 2.46 4.33 7.11
N VAL A 99 3.32 3.31 7.23
CA VAL A 99 3.12 2.18 8.14
C VAL A 99 4.30 2.08 9.09
N ARG A 100 4.03 2.11 10.40
CA ARG A 100 5.00 1.83 11.45
C ARG A 100 5.09 0.32 11.67
N LEU A 101 6.26 -0.24 11.44
CA LEU A 101 6.56 -1.64 11.69
C LEU A 101 7.09 -1.78 13.12
N HIS A 102 6.44 -2.61 13.92
CA HIS A 102 6.81 -2.86 15.32
C HIS A 102 6.95 -4.37 15.59
N ASN A 103 7.60 -4.74 16.69
CA ASN A 103 7.60 -6.14 17.16
C ASN A 103 6.29 -6.46 17.88
#